data_AF-A0AAP9XVP0-F1
#
_entry.id   AF-A0AAP9XVP0-F1
#
_cell.length_a   1.000
_cell.length_b   1.000
_cell.length_c   1.000
_cell.angle_alpha   90.00
_cell.angle_beta   90.00
_cell.angle_gamma   90.00
#
_symmetry.space_group_name_H-M   'P 1'
#
loop_
_entity.id
_entity.type
_entity.pdbx_description
1 polymer ?
#
loop_
_entity_poly.entity_id
_entity_poly.type
_entity_poly.pdbx_seq_one_letter_code
_entity_poly.pdbx_strand_id
1 'polypeptide(L)'
;MKPAVLSLAVACCTALPALPSHAQAFDDRCFAVGDVAAQISGWRKRGKTKAQALAQSHKYYGDGPDSQAVDKAIAIIYAAPTLPNPDQATMLVTQDCLREKRARQAGTGGRAVAAPAPASAPRP
;
A
#
# COMPACT_ATOMS: atom_id res chain seq x y z
N MET A 1 38.43 47.65 -24.03
CA MET A 1 37.64 46.70 -24.83
C MET A 1 38.21 45.31 -24.63
N LYS A 2 37.45 44.39 -24.03
CA LYS A 2 37.80 42.96 -23.87
C LYS A 2 36.49 42.18 -23.96
N PRO A 3 36.36 41.22 -24.89
CA PRO A 3 35.10 40.49 -25.08
C PRO A 3 34.93 39.42 -24.00
N ALA A 4 33.64 39.11 -23.76
CA ALA A 4 32.99 37.85 -23.35
C ALA A 4 33.89 36.68 -22.86
N VAL A 5 33.46 35.85 -21.91
CA VAL A 5 32.38 34.85 -22.12
C VAL A 5 31.86 34.41 -20.74
N LEU A 6 30.57 34.70 -20.50
CA LEU A 6 29.73 33.95 -19.58
C LEU A 6 29.50 32.53 -20.12
N SER A 7 29.25 31.59 -19.21
CA SER A 7 28.64 30.27 -19.43
C SER A 7 29.62 29.12 -19.70
N LEU A 8 30.18 28.54 -18.63
CA LEU A 8 30.54 27.13 -18.61
C LEU A 8 29.39 26.34 -17.95
N ALA A 9 28.49 25.89 -18.82
CA ALA A 9 27.78 24.62 -18.79
C ALA A 9 27.52 23.96 -17.42
N VAL A 10 26.34 24.24 -16.87
CA VAL A 10 25.56 23.27 -16.07
C VAL A 10 25.11 22.16 -17.01
N ALA A 11 25.94 21.16 -17.24
CA ALA A 11 25.58 20.02 -18.08
C ALA A 11 26.32 18.76 -17.62
N CYS A 12 26.05 18.27 -16.41
CA CYS A 12 26.46 16.92 -15.98
C CYS A 12 25.64 16.33 -14.81
N CYS A 13 24.37 16.70 -14.66
CA CYS A 13 23.50 16.15 -13.59
C CYS A 13 22.20 15.50 -14.09
N THR A 14 22.16 14.91 -15.30
CA THR A 14 20.96 14.20 -15.78
C THR A 14 21.27 12.83 -16.34
N ALA A 15 21.89 11.98 -15.52
CA ALA A 15 21.85 10.54 -15.74
C ALA A 15 22.08 9.78 -14.43
N LEU A 16 21.44 10.17 -13.33
CA LEU A 16 21.12 9.14 -12.35
C LEU A 16 20.03 8.28 -13.01
N PRO A 17 20.22 6.96 -13.14
CA PRO A 17 19.11 6.09 -13.51
C PRO A 17 18.00 6.38 -12.50
N ALA A 18 16.91 6.96 -12.98
CA ALA A 18 15.69 7.02 -12.22
C ALA A 18 15.31 5.56 -11.98
N LEU A 19 15.72 5.02 -10.82
CA LEU A 19 15.10 3.83 -10.25
C LEU A 19 13.61 4.09 -10.41
N PRO A 20 12.87 3.20 -11.11
CA PRO A 20 11.49 3.47 -11.41
C PRO A 20 10.82 3.81 -10.09
N SER A 21 10.35 5.05 -9.97
CA SER A 21 9.55 5.50 -8.84
C SER A 21 8.19 4.85 -9.04
N HIS A 22 8.14 3.53 -8.84
CA HIS A 22 6.91 2.83 -8.66
C HIS A 22 6.36 3.39 -7.36
N ALA A 23 5.48 4.39 -7.47
CA ALA A 23 4.59 4.75 -6.40
C ALA A 23 3.86 3.45 -6.05
N GLN A 24 4.38 2.73 -5.06
CA GLN A 24 3.81 1.46 -4.67
C GLN A 24 2.40 1.77 -4.20
N ALA A 25 1.45 1.00 -4.73
CA ALA A 25 0.06 1.14 -4.37
C ALA A 25 -0.07 1.11 -2.83
N PHE A 26 -0.99 1.91 -2.32
CA PHE A 26 -1.12 2.16 -0.90
C PHE A 26 -1.44 0.89 -0.11
N ASP A 27 -2.10 -0.09 -0.76
CA ASP A 27 -2.37 -1.43 -0.23
C ASP A 27 -1.09 -2.28 -0.02
N ASP A 28 -0.04 -2.05 -0.80
CA ASP A 28 1.26 -2.71 -0.62
C ASP A 28 2.05 -2.13 0.57
N ARG A 29 1.70 -0.90 0.97
CA ARG A 29 2.33 -0.11 2.04
C ARG A 29 1.46 -0.12 3.30
N CYS A 30 1.42 -1.26 4.00
CA CYS A 30 0.62 -1.44 5.21
C CYS A 30 0.79 -0.34 6.28
N PHE A 31 1.98 0.24 6.41
CA PHE A 31 2.21 1.36 7.33
C PHE A 31 1.41 2.61 6.93
N ALA A 32 1.34 2.92 5.63
CA ALA A 32 0.60 4.07 5.13
C ALA A 32 -0.91 3.90 5.39
N VAL A 33 -1.44 2.68 5.20
CA VAL A 33 -2.83 2.35 5.57
C VAL A 33 -3.06 2.52 7.09
N GLY A 34 -2.06 2.16 7.90
CA GLY A 34 -2.04 2.41 9.33
C GLY A 34 -2.15 3.91 9.68
N ASP A 35 -1.37 4.77 9.03
CA ASP A 35 -1.43 6.22 9.27
C ASP A 35 -2.81 6.82 8.94
N VAL A 36 -3.47 6.30 7.91
CA VAL A 36 -4.86 6.68 7.60
C VAL A 36 -5.83 6.14 8.63
N ALA A 37 -5.57 4.98 9.24
CA ALA A 37 -6.40 4.44 10.31
C ALA A 37 -6.46 5.36 11.55
N ALA A 38 -5.36 6.02 11.91
CA ALA A 38 -5.37 7.06 12.95
C ALA A 38 -6.35 8.20 12.63
N GLN A 39 -6.39 8.66 11.37
CA GLN A 39 -7.34 9.67 10.92
C GLN A 39 -8.78 9.17 10.95
N ILE A 40 -9.02 7.92 10.52
CA ILE A 40 -10.33 7.27 10.55
C ILE A 40 -10.86 7.12 11.98
N SER A 41 -9.99 6.76 12.94
CA SER A 41 -10.35 6.77 14.36
C SER A 41 -10.83 8.15 14.81
N GLY A 42 -10.11 9.21 14.40
CA GLY A 42 -10.53 10.60 14.62
C GLY A 42 -11.89 10.93 14.00
N TRP A 43 -12.23 10.35 12.84
CA TRP A 43 -13.56 10.51 12.23
C TRP A 43 -14.65 9.87 13.07
N ARG A 44 -14.46 8.61 13.50
CA ARG A 44 -15.42 7.90 14.36
C ARG A 44 -15.59 8.63 15.69
N LYS A 45 -14.49 9.13 16.28
CA LYS A 45 -14.49 9.96 17.50
C LYS A 45 -15.34 11.23 17.35
N ARG A 46 -15.32 11.85 16.16
CA ARG A 46 -16.12 13.05 15.83
C ARG A 46 -17.55 12.72 15.37
N GLY A 47 -18.00 11.47 15.51
CA GLY A 47 -19.38 11.08 15.19
C GLY A 47 -19.65 10.92 13.68
N LYS A 48 -18.62 10.86 12.82
CA LYS A 48 -18.85 10.46 11.42
C LYS A 48 -19.35 9.02 11.40
N THR A 49 -20.35 8.76 10.56
CA THR A 49 -20.85 7.39 10.33
C THR A 49 -19.93 6.63 9.39
N LYS A 50 -20.04 5.29 9.37
CA LYS A 50 -19.28 4.46 8.42
C LYS A 50 -19.51 4.90 6.97
N ALA A 51 -20.76 5.18 6.59
CA ALA A 51 -21.11 5.65 5.25
C ALA A 51 -20.46 7.01 4.93
N GLN A 52 -20.42 7.93 5.88
CA GLN A 52 -19.73 9.22 5.69
C GLN A 52 -18.21 9.08 5.59
N ALA A 53 -17.61 8.13 6.33
CA ALA A 53 -16.20 7.83 6.23
C ALA A 53 -15.83 7.25 4.85
N LEU A 54 -16.66 6.34 4.34
CA LEU A 54 -16.49 5.79 2.99
C LEU A 54 -16.64 6.89 1.94
N ALA A 55 -17.72 7.68 1.98
CA ALA A 55 -17.89 8.80 1.04
C ALA A 55 -16.69 9.79 1.06
N GLN A 56 -16.13 10.06 2.25
CA GLN A 56 -14.93 10.87 2.39
C GLN A 56 -13.69 10.20 1.79
N SER A 57 -13.51 8.89 2.02
CA SER A 57 -12.41 8.10 1.45
C SER A 57 -12.42 8.16 -0.08
N HIS A 58 -13.55 7.81 -0.71
CA HIS A 58 -13.68 7.81 -2.16
C HIS A 58 -13.48 9.21 -2.78
N LYS A 59 -13.83 10.27 -2.05
CA LYS A 59 -13.55 11.65 -2.51
C LYS A 59 -12.05 11.94 -2.63
N TYR A 60 -11.20 11.35 -1.79
CA TYR A 60 -9.75 11.58 -1.80
C TYR A 60 -8.97 10.57 -2.63
N TYR A 61 -9.38 9.30 -2.58
CA TYR A 61 -8.63 8.19 -3.17
C TYR A 61 -9.25 7.64 -4.46
N GLY A 62 -10.43 8.12 -4.86
CA GLY A 62 -11.16 7.61 -6.03
C GLY A 62 -11.63 6.16 -5.84
N ASP A 63 -11.61 5.38 -6.91
CA ASP A 63 -12.12 4.00 -6.95
C ASP A 63 -11.02 2.95 -7.18
N GLY A 64 -9.76 3.31 -6.87
CA GLY A 64 -8.58 2.48 -7.07
C GLY A 64 -8.28 1.49 -5.93
N PRO A 65 -7.15 0.77 -6.03
CA PRO A 65 -6.71 -0.14 -4.96
C PRO A 65 -6.49 0.59 -3.62
N ASP A 66 -6.06 1.86 -3.67
CA ASP A 66 -5.86 2.69 -2.50
C ASP A 66 -7.15 2.93 -1.72
N SER A 67 -8.27 3.23 -2.42
CA SER A 67 -9.56 3.41 -1.75
C SER A 67 -10.08 2.10 -1.16
N GLN A 68 -9.87 0.97 -1.83
CA GLN A 68 -10.21 -0.35 -1.28
C GLN A 68 -9.45 -0.67 0.02
N ALA A 69 -8.16 -0.31 0.10
CA ALA A 69 -7.38 -0.47 1.33
C ALA A 69 -7.92 0.40 2.47
N VAL A 70 -8.31 1.65 2.16
CA VAL A 70 -8.92 2.56 3.13
C VAL A 70 -10.30 2.10 3.56
N ASP A 71 -11.11 1.54 2.66
CA ASP A 71 -12.43 0.99 2.97
C ASP A 71 -12.35 -0.19 3.94
N LYS A 72 -11.36 -1.07 3.76
CA LYS A 72 -11.05 -2.13 4.72
C LYS A 72 -10.65 -1.55 6.08
N ALA A 73 -9.78 -0.55 6.12
CA ALA A 73 -9.41 0.12 7.36
C ALA A 73 -10.64 0.74 8.06
N ILE A 74 -11.54 1.38 7.30
CA ILE A 74 -12.83 1.89 7.80
C ILE A 74 -13.67 0.74 8.36
N ALA A 75 -13.79 -0.38 7.66
CA ALA A 75 -14.54 -1.53 8.14
C ALA A 75 -14.00 -2.05 9.49
N ILE A 76 -12.68 -2.20 9.61
CA ILE A 76 -12.00 -2.63 10.84
C ILE A 76 -12.28 -1.66 12.00
N ILE A 77 -12.04 -0.36 11.80
CA ILE A 77 -12.18 0.65 12.85
C ILE A 77 -13.64 0.81 13.31
N TYR A 78 -14.61 0.69 12.41
CA TYR A 78 -16.03 0.81 12.76
C TYR A 78 -16.64 -0.47 13.33
N ALA A 79 -16.03 -1.64 13.06
CA ALA A 79 -16.42 -2.91 13.68
C ALA A 79 -15.80 -3.12 15.08
N ALA A 80 -14.77 -2.34 15.43
CA ALA A 80 -14.11 -2.48 16.72
C ALA A 80 -15.07 -2.22 17.91
N PRO A 81 -15.07 -3.11 18.93
CA PRO A 81 -16.03 -3.07 20.04
C PRO A 81 -15.89 -1.80 20.88
N THR A 82 -14.66 -1.30 21.01
CA THR A 82 -14.35 0.00 21.59
C THR A 82 -13.82 0.93 20.50
N LEU A 83 -13.86 2.24 20.74
CA LEU A 83 -13.23 3.22 19.85
C LEU A 83 -11.72 3.18 20.08
N PRO A 84 -10.90 2.67 19.13
CA PRO A 84 -9.46 2.67 19.29
C PRO A 84 -8.94 4.10 19.29
N ASN A 85 -7.95 4.42 20.12
CA ASN A 85 -7.19 5.66 19.97
C ASN A 85 -6.35 5.65 18.67
N PRO A 86 -5.75 6.78 18.24
CA PRO A 86 -4.99 6.83 16.99
C PRO A 86 -3.90 5.75 16.86
N ASP A 87 -3.08 5.53 17.89
CA ASP A 87 -1.99 4.55 17.85
C ASP A 87 -2.53 3.10 17.79
N GLN A 88 -3.59 2.81 18.55
CA GLN A 88 -4.28 1.52 18.51
C GLN A 88 -4.88 1.25 17.13
N ALA A 89 -5.45 2.28 16.50
CA ALA A 89 -6.01 2.18 15.16
C ALA A 89 -4.92 1.87 14.13
N THR A 90 -3.81 2.60 14.16
CA THR A 90 -2.63 2.37 13.32
C THR A 90 -2.13 0.93 13.47
N MET A 91 -1.93 0.47 14.70
CA MET A 91 -1.41 -0.87 14.98
C MET A 91 -2.39 -1.96 14.52
N LEU A 92 -3.68 -1.81 14.82
CA LEU A 92 -4.71 -2.78 14.47
C LEU A 92 -4.77 -2.98 12.94
N VAL A 93 -4.84 -1.89 12.19
CA VAL A 93 -4.96 -1.94 10.73
C VAL A 93 -3.66 -2.39 10.06
N THR A 94 -2.50 -1.92 10.56
CA THR A 94 -1.20 -2.34 10.02
C THR A 94 -0.98 -3.85 10.20
N GLN A 95 -1.32 -4.39 11.37
CA GLN A 95 -1.19 -5.83 11.63
C GLN A 95 -2.11 -6.65 10.73
N ASP A 96 -3.35 -6.20 10.51
CA ASP A 96 -4.28 -6.87 9.62
C ASP A 96 -3.77 -6.89 8.17
N CYS A 97 -3.33 -5.73 7.66
CA CYS A 97 -2.74 -5.63 6.32
C CYS A 97 -1.51 -6.54 6.17
N LEU A 98 -0.60 -6.57 7.16
CA LEU A 98 0.58 -7.44 7.12
C LEU A 98 0.19 -8.92 7.12
N ARG A 99 -0.86 -9.30 7.84
CA ARG A 99 -1.38 -10.67 7.85
C ARG A 99 -1.92 -11.04 6.48
N GLU A 100 -2.75 -10.19 5.87
CA GLU A 100 -3.27 -10.43 4.52
C GLU A 100 -2.14 -10.52 3.49
N LYS A 101 -1.14 -9.62 3.56
CA LYS A 101 0.01 -9.62 2.64
C LYS A 101 0.78 -10.93 2.71
N ARG A 102 1.05 -11.44 3.92
CA ARG A 102 1.69 -12.75 4.11
C ARG A 102 0.83 -13.90 3.56
N ALA A 103 -0.49 -13.86 3.77
CA ALA A 103 -1.38 -14.87 3.23
C ALA A 103 -1.38 -14.87 1.68
N ARG A 104 -1.38 -13.70 1.05
CA ARG A 104 -1.24 -13.57 -0.42
C ARG A 104 0.08 -14.14 -0.91
N GLN A 105 1.18 -13.84 -0.23
CA GLN A 105 2.52 -14.35 -0.59
C GLN A 105 2.61 -15.87 -0.43
N ALA A 106 2.05 -16.45 0.63
CA ALA A 106 2.02 -17.90 0.85
C ALA A 106 1.15 -18.62 -0.19
N GLY A 107 0.01 -18.04 -0.58
CA GLY A 107 -0.87 -18.59 -1.63
C GLY A 107 -0.24 -18.58 -3.03
N THR A 108 0.55 -17.55 -3.34
CA THR A 108 1.28 -17.45 -4.62
C THR A 108 2.49 -18.40 -4.67
N GLY A 109 3.10 -18.72 -3.51
CA GLY A 109 4.19 -19.70 -3.39
C GLY A 109 3.78 -21.17 -3.55
N GLY A 110 2.48 -21.49 -3.43
CA GLY A 110 1.96 -22.85 -3.60
C GLY A 110 1.71 -23.29 -5.06
N ARG A 111 1.85 -22.38 -6.03
CA ARG A 111 1.60 -22.66 -7.47
C ARG A 111 2.88 -22.64 -8.32
N ALA A 112 4.06 -22.62 -7.69
CA ALA A 112 5.33 -22.77 -8.40
C ALA A 112 5.88 -24.19 -8.20
N VAL A 113 5.94 -24.94 -9.30
CA VAL A 113 6.65 -26.21 -9.52
C VAL A 113 5.93 -27.48 -9.05
N ALA A 114 4.83 -27.84 -9.73
CA ALA A 114 4.65 -29.26 -10.07
C ALA A 114 5.57 -29.56 -11.25
N ALA A 115 6.78 -30.05 -10.97
CA ALA A 115 7.68 -30.56 -12.00
C ALA A 115 6.98 -31.75 -12.70
N PRO A 116 7.04 -31.87 -14.05
CA PRO A 116 6.56 -33.07 -14.71
C PRO A 116 7.39 -34.27 -14.25
N ALA A 117 6.73 -35.33 -13.80
CA ALA A 117 7.38 -36.58 -13.43
C ALA A 117 8.21 -37.12 -14.62
N PRO A 118 9.44 -37.60 -14.41
CA PRO A 118 10.24 -38.16 -15.49
C PRO A 118 9.58 -39.44 -16.01
N ALA A 119 9.34 -39.47 -17.32
CA ALA A 119 8.83 -40.63 -18.03
C ALA A 119 9.75 -41.85 -17.79
N SER A 120 9.17 -42.94 -17.31
CA SER A 120 9.87 -44.22 -17.16
C SER A 120 10.23 -44.76 -18.55
N ALA A 121 11.51 -44.85 -18.85
CA ALA A 121 12.01 -45.58 -20.02
C ALA A 121 11.85 -47.10 -19.82
N PRO A 122 11.55 -47.87 -20.88
CA PRO A 122 11.48 -49.32 -20.78
C PRO A 122 12.90 -49.90 -20.64
N ARG A 123 13.07 -50.88 -19.74
CA ARG A 123 14.31 -51.64 -19.59
C ARG A 123 14.38 -52.76 -20.66
N PRO A 124 15.59 -53.07 -21.18
CA PRO A 124 15.81 -54.20 -22.08
C PRO A 124 15.70 -55.56 -21.38
#